data_AF-A0A6A5HMW0-F1
#
_entry.id   AF-A0A6A5HMW0-F1
#
_cell.length_a   1.000
_cell.length_b   1.000
_cell.length_c   1.000
_cell.angle_alpha   90.00
_cell.angle_beta   90.00
_cell.angle_gamma   90.00
#
_symmetry.space_group_name_H-M   'P 1'
#
loop_
_entity.id
_entity.type
_entity.pdbx_description
1 polymer ?
#
loop_
_entity_poly.entity_id
_entity_poly.type
_entity_poly.pdbx_seq_one_letter_code
_entity_poly.pdbx_strand_id
1 'polypeptide(L)'
;MKKLIFNLFGGRSNLHVNRLDYDIDYIPEFLTSSADLKLRVNFLNPTDHQCFEAALPLLDPDSFPLKTLRTTVTGRVTHEHPVLMSAETLILLIDPPHTTIQMNDIKKLSNKTLIVDSCYNSTLRFHMFGLVKYLKTGQKPIGTTYIFLACGDNVKNLLFIMEMAFKNFKNPLNDVQERFIADAPRFSIPINTDSRILAYGRRDRENVKDRWSLVVKVVPASK
;
A
#
# COMPACT_ATOMS: atom_id res chain seq x y z
N MET A 1 -25.69 -5.22 26.41
CA MET A 1 -24.60 -4.51 25.70
C MET A 1 -23.86 -3.48 26.56
N LYS A 2 -24.53 -2.45 27.14
CA LYS A 2 -23.86 -1.44 28.00
C LYS A 2 -22.98 -2.01 29.13
N LYS A 3 -23.44 -3.08 29.82
CA LYS A 3 -22.64 -3.76 30.86
C LYS A 3 -21.35 -4.39 30.33
N LEU A 4 -21.32 -4.87 29.08
CA LEU A 4 -20.14 -5.55 28.52
C LEU A 4 -19.10 -4.55 28.03
N ILE A 5 -19.51 -3.47 27.35
CA ILE A 5 -18.64 -2.33 27.01
C ILE A 5 -18.13 -1.66 28.29
N PHE A 6 -18.97 -1.59 29.32
CA PHE A 6 -18.53 -1.15 30.64
C PHE A 6 -17.43 -2.05 31.21
N ASN A 7 -17.58 -3.37 31.14
CA ASN A 7 -16.60 -4.31 31.66
C ASN A 7 -15.30 -4.37 30.84
N LEU A 8 -15.37 -4.25 29.51
CA LEU A 8 -14.20 -4.36 28.62
C LEU A 8 -13.44 -3.04 28.48
N PHE A 9 -14.17 -1.91 28.44
CA PHE A 9 -13.61 -0.60 28.11
C PHE A 9 -13.83 0.46 29.19
N GLY A 10 -14.35 0.06 30.37
CA GLY A 10 -14.62 0.97 31.49
C GLY A 10 -15.75 1.95 31.20
N GLY A 11 -16.65 1.62 30.29
CA GLY A 11 -17.80 2.46 29.89
C GLY A 11 -17.47 3.48 28.82
N ARG A 12 -16.23 3.48 28.31
CA ARG A 12 -15.82 4.34 27.21
C ARG A 12 -16.44 3.85 25.90
N SER A 13 -17.16 4.74 25.25
CA SER A 13 -17.75 4.53 23.93
C SER A 13 -16.86 5.06 22.81
N ASN A 14 -15.95 6.00 23.09
CA ASN A 14 -14.97 6.51 22.14
C ASN A 14 -13.58 5.98 22.48
N LEU A 15 -13.05 5.10 21.63
CA LEU A 15 -11.76 4.46 21.84
C LEU A 15 -10.79 4.87 20.74
N HIS A 16 -9.56 5.20 21.11
CA HIS A 16 -8.49 5.40 20.17
C HIS A 16 -7.64 4.14 20.08
N VAL A 17 -7.63 3.52 18.90
CA VAL A 17 -6.83 2.32 18.63
C VAL A 17 -5.94 2.60 17.41
N ASN A 18 -4.64 2.36 17.53
CA ASN A 18 -3.74 2.66 16.42
C ASN A 18 -3.99 1.75 15.20
N ARG A 19 -4.35 0.49 15.45
CA ARG A 19 -4.63 -0.52 14.44
C ARG A 19 -5.87 -1.31 14.83
N LEU A 20 -6.75 -1.54 13.85
CA LEU A 20 -7.92 -2.40 13.96
C LEU A 20 -7.79 -3.53 12.93
N ASP A 21 -7.46 -4.71 13.43
CA ASP A 21 -7.56 -5.95 12.67
C ASP A 21 -9.00 -6.46 12.81
N TYR A 22 -9.76 -6.50 11.70
CA TYR A 22 -11.19 -6.76 11.74
C TYR A 22 -11.55 -8.02 10.96
N ASP A 23 -12.08 -9.00 11.67
CA ASP A 23 -12.49 -10.29 11.12
C ASP A 23 -13.86 -10.66 11.67
N ILE A 24 -14.86 -10.76 10.79
CA ILE A 24 -16.26 -10.98 11.17
C ILE A 24 -16.47 -12.31 11.90
N ASP A 25 -15.64 -13.32 11.62
CA ASP A 25 -15.74 -14.66 12.23
C ASP A 25 -15.19 -14.67 13.67
N TYR A 26 -14.36 -13.68 14.03
CA TYR A 26 -13.71 -13.58 15.34
C TYR A 26 -14.16 -12.37 16.15
N ILE A 27 -14.93 -11.45 15.54
CA ILE A 27 -15.48 -10.28 16.21
C ILE A 27 -16.78 -10.69 16.92
N PRO A 28 -16.87 -10.51 18.25
CA PRO A 28 -18.10 -10.77 18.96
C PRO A 28 -19.24 -9.87 18.47
N GLU A 29 -20.43 -10.45 18.29
CA GLU A 29 -21.67 -9.78 17.86
C GLU A 29 -22.03 -8.52 18.68
N PHE A 30 -21.48 -8.37 19.90
CA PHE A 30 -21.69 -7.19 20.73
C PHE A 30 -20.95 -5.93 20.24
N LEU A 31 -19.86 -6.06 19.47
CA LEU A 31 -19.15 -4.91 18.91
C LEU A 31 -19.94 -4.30 17.75
N THR A 32 -20.62 -5.13 16.97
CA THR A 32 -21.47 -4.71 15.84
C THR A 32 -22.84 -4.21 16.26
N SER A 33 -23.36 -4.63 17.42
CA SER A 33 -24.70 -4.27 17.91
C SER A 33 -24.73 -3.04 18.83
N SER A 34 -23.58 -2.51 19.25
CA SER A 34 -23.50 -1.29 20.05
C SER A 34 -23.39 -0.04 19.17
N ALA A 35 -24.53 0.56 18.84
CA ALA A 35 -24.61 1.82 18.07
C ALA A 35 -23.76 2.98 18.66
N ASP A 36 -23.50 2.95 19.97
CA ASP A 36 -22.76 4.00 20.67
C ASP A 36 -21.23 3.85 20.56
N LEU A 37 -20.69 2.69 20.13
CA LEU A 37 -19.25 2.45 20.10
C LEU A 37 -18.63 3.10 18.84
N LYS A 38 -17.62 3.95 19.05
CA LYS A 38 -16.84 4.60 18.00
C LYS A 38 -15.34 4.40 18.22
N LEU A 39 -14.69 3.88 17.18
CA LEU A 39 -13.28 3.57 17.15
C LEU A 39 -12.57 4.58 16.28
N ARG A 40 -11.72 5.42 16.89
CA ARG A 40 -10.81 6.29 16.15
C ARG A 40 -9.55 5.50 15.79
N VAL A 41 -9.35 5.25 14.50
CA VAL A 41 -8.28 4.36 14.00
C VAL A 41 -7.35 5.04 13.00
N ASN A 42 -6.06 4.67 13.03
CA ASN A 42 -5.10 5.08 12.01
C ASN A 42 -4.92 4.01 10.93
N PHE A 43 -4.98 2.74 11.32
CA PHE A 43 -4.81 1.59 10.43
C PHE A 43 -6.01 0.64 10.54
N LEU A 44 -6.75 0.47 9.44
CA LEU A 44 -7.75 -0.59 9.28
C LEU A 44 -7.20 -1.76 8.45
N ASN A 45 -7.29 -2.98 9.00
CA ASN A 45 -6.88 -4.23 8.37
C ASN A 45 -8.03 -5.25 8.42
N PRO A 46 -9.01 -5.15 7.52
CA PRO A 46 -10.10 -6.13 7.43
C PRO A 46 -9.62 -7.42 6.74
N THR A 47 -10.16 -8.57 7.13
CA THR A 47 -9.83 -9.87 6.51
C THR A 47 -10.31 -9.93 5.05
N ASP A 48 -11.49 -9.38 4.76
CA ASP A 48 -12.08 -9.33 3.42
C ASP A 48 -12.95 -8.07 3.19
N HIS A 49 -13.65 -8.02 2.05
CA HIS A 49 -14.55 -6.90 1.72
C HIS A 49 -15.75 -6.78 2.67
N GLN A 50 -16.33 -7.89 3.10
CA GLN A 50 -17.50 -7.89 3.98
C GLN A 50 -17.11 -7.35 5.36
N CYS A 51 -15.96 -7.77 5.86
CA CYS A 51 -15.31 -7.27 7.06
C CYS A 51 -15.03 -5.76 6.95
N PHE A 52 -14.57 -5.29 5.79
CA PHE A 52 -14.35 -3.86 5.55
C PHE A 52 -15.64 -3.05 5.68
N GLU A 53 -16.71 -3.42 4.97
CA GLU A 53 -18.00 -2.74 5.03
C GLU A 53 -18.62 -2.79 6.44
N ALA A 54 -18.51 -3.94 7.11
CA ALA A 54 -19.01 -4.11 8.48
C ALA A 54 -18.23 -3.27 9.51
N ALA A 55 -16.96 -2.94 9.24
CA ALA A 55 -16.16 -2.11 10.12
C ALA A 55 -16.49 -0.61 10.00
N LEU A 56 -16.91 -0.12 8.83
CA LEU A 56 -17.14 1.31 8.59
C LEU A 56 -18.08 1.99 9.61
N PRO A 57 -19.23 1.39 10.00
CA PRO A 57 -20.12 1.99 11.00
C PRO A 57 -19.49 2.13 12.40
N LEU A 58 -18.47 1.33 12.71
CA LEU A 58 -17.76 1.33 13.99
C LEU A 58 -16.71 2.44 14.07
N LEU A 59 -16.31 3.02 12.94
CA LEU A 59 -15.25 4.02 12.91
C LEU A 59 -15.78 5.40 13.31
N ASP A 60 -14.99 6.09 14.10
CA ASP A 60 -15.18 7.51 14.37
C ASP A 60 -14.89 8.31 13.07
N PRO A 61 -15.71 9.31 12.70
CA PRO A 61 -15.44 10.18 11.54
C PRO A 61 -14.03 10.79 11.53
N ASP A 62 -13.43 11.06 12.70
CA ASP A 62 -12.07 11.60 12.84
C ASP A 62 -10.97 10.59 12.45
N SER A 63 -11.35 9.37 12.05
CA SER A 63 -10.44 8.37 11.45
C SER A 63 -10.20 8.64 9.97
N PHE A 64 -11.03 9.45 9.31
CA PHE A 64 -10.97 9.68 7.87
C PHE A 64 -10.27 11.00 7.51
N PRO A 65 -9.45 11.04 6.43
CA PRO A 65 -9.00 9.88 5.67
C PRO A 65 -8.09 8.97 6.51
N LEU A 66 -8.21 7.66 6.30
CA LEU A 66 -7.38 6.68 7.01
C LEU A 66 -5.90 6.87 6.63
N LYS A 67 -5.02 6.78 7.63
CA LYS A 67 -3.58 6.82 7.38
C LYS A 67 -3.12 5.58 6.61
N THR A 68 -3.61 4.40 7.01
CA THR A 68 -3.34 3.14 6.34
C THR A 68 -4.60 2.29 6.24
N LEU A 69 -4.86 1.73 5.07
CA LEU A 69 -5.93 0.78 4.84
C LEU A 69 -5.40 -0.41 4.05
N ARG A 70 -5.65 -1.63 4.52
CA ARG A 70 -5.39 -2.85 3.76
C ARG A 70 -6.69 -3.37 3.14
N THR A 71 -6.61 -3.95 1.96
CA THR A 71 -7.72 -4.64 1.32
C THR A 71 -7.24 -5.79 0.44
N THR A 72 -8.08 -6.81 0.27
CA THR A 72 -7.95 -7.86 -0.74
C THR A 72 -8.75 -7.54 -2.01
N VAL A 73 -9.57 -6.49 -1.98
CA VAL A 73 -10.46 -6.11 -3.09
C VAL A 73 -9.68 -5.38 -4.17
N THR A 74 -9.93 -5.76 -5.42
CA THR A 74 -9.32 -5.14 -6.61
C THR A 74 -10.40 -4.84 -7.66
N GLY A 75 -10.10 -3.92 -8.59
CA GLY A 75 -11.01 -3.56 -9.67
C GLY A 75 -12.01 -2.45 -9.30
N ARG A 76 -13.24 -2.53 -9.83
CA ARG A 76 -14.22 -1.43 -9.76
C ARG A 76 -14.54 -0.99 -8.33
N VAL A 77 -14.71 -1.95 -7.43
CA VAL A 77 -15.02 -1.69 -6.02
C VAL A 77 -13.92 -0.85 -5.37
N THR A 78 -12.65 -1.14 -5.65
CA THR A 78 -11.52 -0.38 -5.08
C THR A 78 -11.43 1.05 -5.63
N HIS A 79 -11.75 1.24 -6.91
CA HIS A 79 -11.60 2.56 -7.58
C HIS A 79 -12.74 3.53 -7.29
N GLU A 80 -13.90 3.02 -6.90
CA GLU A 80 -15.10 3.84 -6.69
C GLU A 80 -15.41 4.04 -5.20
N HIS A 81 -14.80 3.26 -4.30
CA HIS A 81 -15.07 3.39 -2.87
C HIS A 81 -14.30 4.60 -2.27
N PRO A 82 -15.00 5.62 -1.71
CA PRO A 82 -14.38 6.88 -1.29
C PRO A 82 -13.35 6.70 -0.17
N VAL A 83 -13.58 5.75 0.76
CA VAL A 83 -12.64 5.45 1.85
C VAL A 83 -11.34 4.80 1.32
N LEU A 84 -11.44 3.94 0.30
CA LEU A 84 -10.26 3.28 -0.30
C LEU A 84 -9.42 4.32 -1.05
N MET A 85 -10.08 5.21 -1.80
CA MET A 85 -9.42 6.23 -2.62
C MET A 85 -8.82 7.39 -1.82
N SER A 86 -9.35 7.68 -0.63
CA SER A 86 -8.89 8.78 0.22
C SER A 86 -7.80 8.39 1.22
N ALA A 87 -7.57 7.10 1.49
CA ALA A 87 -6.54 6.66 2.41
C ALA A 87 -5.13 7.15 1.98
N GLU A 88 -4.27 7.57 2.91
CA GLU A 88 -2.91 8.02 2.57
C GLU A 88 -2.08 6.84 2.02
N THR A 89 -2.12 5.71 2.71
CA THR A 89 -1.48 4.45 2.31
C THR A 89 -2.52 3.36 2.07
N LEU A 90 -2.57 2.83 0.86
CA LEU A 90 -3.39 1.67 0.52
C LEU A 90 -2.49 0.44 0.33
N ILE A 91 -2.82 -0.65 1.04
CA ILE A 91 -2.12 -1.93 0.94
C ILE A 91 -3.05 -2.92 0.23
N LEU A 92 -2.70 -3.31 -0.98
CA LEU A 92 -3.39 -4.34 -1.75
C LEU A 92 -2.74 -5.69 -1.47
N LEU A 93 -3.47 -6.59 -0.82
CA LEU A 93 -3.06 -7.98 -0.69
C LEU A 93 -3.55 -8.75 -1.91
N ILE A 94 -2.62 -9.27 -2.70
CA ILE A 94 -2.96 -10.17 -3.80
C ILE A 94 -2.84 -11.60 -3.29
N ASP A 95 -3.98 -12.24 -3.03
CA ASP A 95 -4.01 -13.67 -2.71
C ASP A 95 -4.09 -14.51 -4.01
N PRO A 96 -3.06 -15.31 -4.34
CA PRO A 96 -3.08 -16.25 -5.47
C PRO A 96 -4.06 -17.41 -5.21
N PRO A 97 -4.47 -18.20 -6.23
CA PRO A 97 -3.88 -18.29 -7.58
C PRO A 97 -4.64 -17.55 -8.68
N HIS A 98 -5.78 -16.91 -8.39
CA HIS A 98 -6.68 -16.38 -9.43
C HIS A 98 -6.69 -14.85 -9.56
N THR A 99 -6.07 -14.13 -8.62
CA THR A 99 -6.14 -12.67 -8.59
C THR A 99 -4.98 -12.04 -9.36
N THR A 100 -5.24 -11.56 -10.57
CA THR A 100 -4.30 -10.73 -11.34
C THR A 100 -4.70 -9.27 -11.20
N ILE A 101 -3.86 -8.44 -10.57
CA ILE A 101 -4.06 -6.98 -10.61
C ILE A 101 -3.70 -6.48 -12.00
N GLN A 102 -4.61 -5.77 -12.67
CA GLN A 102 -4.29 -5.13 -13.93
C GLN A 102 -3.54 -3.82 -13.69
N MET A 103 -2.58 -3.49 -14.56
CA MET A 103 -1.86 -2.22 -14.47
C MET A 103 -2.81 -1.01 -14.56
N ASN A 104 -3.90 -1.13 -15.32
CA ASN A 104 -4.88 -0.05 -15.43
C ASN A 104 -5.63 0.22 -14.13
N ASP A 105 -5.72 -0.77 -13.25
CA ASP A 105 -6.32 -0.61 -11.93
C ASP A 105 -5.37 0.19 -11.02
N ILE A 106 -4.09 -0.20 -10.99
CA ILE A 106 -3.04 0.51 -10.23
C ILE A 106 -2.96 1.99 -10.61
N LYS A 107 -3.09 2.33 -11.90
CA LYS A 107 -3.02 3.72 -12.39
C LYS A 107 -4.15 4.60 -11.85
N LYS A 108 -5.36 4.03 -11.68
CA LYS A 108 -6.56 4.76 -11.24
C LYS A 108 -6.50 5.15 -9.77
N LEU A 109 -5.74 4.43 -8.96
CA LEU A 109 -5.61 4.70 -7.52
C LEU A 109 -4.92 6.05 -7.26
N SER A 110 -5.55 6.88 -6.42
CA SER A 110 -5.11 8.24 -6.07
C SER A 110 -4.23 8.31 -4.82
N ASN A 111 -4.08 7.19 -4.10
CA ASN A 111 -3.36 7.15 -2.83
C ASN A 111 -1.92 7.64 -2.97
N LYS A 112 -1.42 8.33 -1.94
CA LYS A 112 -0.05 8.83 -1.92
C LYS A 112 0.95 7.68 -1.90
N THR A 113 0.68 6.64 -1.12
CA THR A 113 1.46 5.40 -1.10
C THR A 113 0.57 4.23 -1.46
N LEU A 114 0.99 3.46 -2.46
CA LEU A 114 0.39 2.17 -2.80
C LEU A 114 1.38 1.06 -2.49
N ILE A 115 0.98 0.12 -1.65
CA ILE A 115 1.75 -1.09 -1.35
C ILE A 115 1.02 -2.28 -1.97
N VAL A 116 1.72 -3.06 -2.78
CA VAL A 116 1.20 -4.29 -3.36
C VAL A 116 1.93 -5.44 -2.67
N ASP A 117 1.22 -6.17 -1.82
CA ASP A 117 1.70 -7.38 -1.17
C ASP A 117 1.36 -8.59 -2.04
N SER A 118 2.34 -9.09 -2.79
CA SER A 118 2.12 -10.17 -3.75
C SER A 118 3.32 -11.13 -3.81
N CYS A 119 3.68 -11.71 -2.66
CA CYS A 119 4.83 -12.61 -2.51
C CYS A 119 4.92 -13.77 -3.52
N TYR A 120 3.86 -14.08 -4.28
CA TYR A 120 3.82 -15.19 -5.24
C TYR A 120 3.32 -14.82 -6.65
N ASN A 121 3.17 -13.52 -6.97
CA ASN A 121 2.64 -13.12 -8.27
C ASN A 121 3.74 -12.82 -9.30
N SER A 122 3.86 -13.68 -10.31
CA SER A 122 4.83 -13.57 -11.41
C SER A 122 4.55 -12.43 -12.39
N THR A 123 3.33 -11.86 -12.40
CA THR A 123 2.95 -10.77 -13.33
C THR A 123 3.59 -9.43 -13.00
N LEU A 124 4.16 -9.27 -11.79
CA LEU A 124 4.90 -8.09 -11.33
C LEU A 124 5.89 -7.54 -12.37
N ARG A 125 6.52 -8.42 -13.16
CA ARG A 125 7.48 -8.06 -14.23
C ARG A 125 6.88 -7.12 -15.27
N PHE A 126 5.66 -7.39 -15.73
CA PHE A 126 5.00 -6.58 -16.79
C PHE A 126 4.49 -5.25 -16.25
N HIS A 127 4.23 -5.18 -14.95
CA HIS A 127 3.72 -3.97 -14.32
C HIS A 127 4.79 -2.85 -14.27
N MET A 128 6.08 -3.19 -14.16
CA MET A 128 7.12 -2.18 -13.92
C MET A 128 7.35 -1.22 -15.10
N PHE A 129 7.45 -1.74 -16.32
CA PHE A 129 7.62 -0.89 -17.51
C PHE A 129 6.39 -0.02 -17.76
N GLY A 130 5.20 -0.61 -17.60
CA GLY A 130 3.93 0.09 -17.73
C GLY A 130 3.79 1.21 -16.69
N LEU A 131 4.23 0.96 -15.46
CA LEU A 131 4.22 1.94 -14.38
C LEU A 131 5.19 3.09 -14.68
N VAL A 132 6.45 2.81 -15.00
CA VAL A 132 7.43 3.87 -15.30
C VAL A 132 6.98 4.70 -16.50
N LYS A 133 6.50 4.06 -17.58
CA LYS A 133 5.95 4.77 -18.75
C LYS A 133 4.78 5.67 -18.38
N TYR A 134 3.90 5.19 -17.50
CA TYR A 134 2.78 5.96 -16.99
C TYR A 134 3.22 7.14 -16.12
N LEU A 135 4.13 6.94 -15.18
CA LEU A 135 4.64 8.02 -14.32
C LEU A 135 5.35 9.11 -15.13
N LYS A 136 6.02 8.74 -16.23
CA LYS A 136 6.61 9.71 -17.16
C LYS A 136 5.61 10.64 -17.84
N THR A 137 4.31 10.34 -17.80
CA THR A 137 3.27 11.29 -18.30
C THR A 137 3.12 12.52 -17.42
N GLY A 138 3.69 12.53 -16.20
CA GLY A 138 3.60 13.66 -15.27
C GLY A 138 2.26 13.80 -14.55
N GLN A 139 1.33 12.85 -14.72
CA GLN A 139 0.00 12.91 -14.12
C GLN A 139 -0.04 12.62 -12.61
N LYS A 140 1.01 12.00 -12.06
CA LYS A 140 1.08 11.71 -10.62
C LYS A 140 1.87 12.80 -9.89
N PRO A 141 1.40 13.24 -8.72
CA PRO A 141 2.06 14.29 -7.96
C PRO A 141 3.43 13.83 -7.42
N ILE A 142 4.29 14.80 -7.14
CA ILE A 142 5.52 14.57 -6.38
C ILE A 142 5.17 13.98 -5.01
N GLY A 143 5.90 12.96 -4.59
CA GLY A 143 5.66 12.21 -3.36
C GLY A 143 4.86 10.92 -3.56
N THR A 144 4.25 10.69 -4.73
CA THR A 144 3.59 9.40 -5.02
C THR A 144 4.61 8.26 -4.97
N THR A 145 4.29 7.22 -4.20
CA THR A 145 5.16 6.08 -3.94
C THR A 145 4.44 4.76 -4.18
N TYR A 146 5.06 3.88 -4.97
CA TYR A 146 4.64 2.51 -5.20
C TYR A 146 5.66 1.56 -4.56
N ILE A 147 5.18 0.60 -3.78
CA ILE A 147 6.00 -0.40 -3.12
C ILE A 147 5.45 -1.77 -3.50
N PHE A 148 6.27 -2.59 -4.14
CA PHE A 148 5.92 -3.96 -4.47
C PHE A 148 6.70 -4.90 -3.58
N LEU A 149 5.99 -5.63 -2.72
CA LEU A 149 6.57 -6.64 -1.83
C LEU A 149 6.70 -7.95 -2.61
N ALA A 150 7.91 -8.51 -2.60
CA ALA A 150 8.18 -9.80 -3.23
C ALA A 150 9.22 -10.60 -2.44
N CYS A 151 9.26 -11.92 -2.66
CA CYS A 151 10.31 -12.77 -2.14
C CYS A 151 11.67 -12.34 -2.72
N GLY A 152 12.70 -12.29 -1.88
CA GLY A 152 13.99 -11.63 -2.10
C GLY A 152 14.47 -11.59 -3.56
N ASP A 153 14.94 -12.71 -4.09
CA ASP A 153 15.57 -12.76 -5.43
C ASP A 153 14.68 -12.23 -6.57
N ASN A 154 13.35 -12.23 -6.40
CA ASN A 154 12.44 -11.65 -7.39
C ASN A 154 12.64 -10.13 -7.54
N VAL A 155 12.95 -9.40 -6.47
CA VAL A 155 13.18 -7.95 -6.54
C VAL A 155 14.45 -7.62 -7.32
N LYS A 156 15.55 -8.36 -7.09
CA LYS A 156 16.79 -8.19 -7.87
C LYS A 156 16.54 -8.48 -9.35
N ASN A 157 15.87 -9.59 -9.66
CA ASN A 157 15.53 -9.95 -11.03
C ASN A 157 14.68 -8.87 -11.73
N LEU A 158 13.70 -8.28 -11.03
CA LEU A 158 12.90 -7.17 -11.56
C LEU A 158 13.76 -5.95 -11.88
N LEU A 159 14.71 -5.60 -11.01
CA LEU A 159 15.62 -4.47 -11.21
C LEU A 159 16.58 -4.69 -12.39
N PHE A 160 17.10 -5.91 -12.57
CA PHE A 160 17.91 -6.26 -13.75
C PHE A 160 17.10 -6.23 -15.04
N ILE A 161 15.84 -6.65 -15.01
CA ILE A 161 14.92 -6.50 -16.15
C ILE A 161 14.71 -5.01 -16.48
N MET A 162 14.52 -4.15 -15.47
CA MET A 162 14.43 -2.70 -15.67
C MET A 162 15.73 -2.12 -16.25
N GLU A 163 16.89 -2.65 -15.87
CA GLU A 163 18.18 -2.20 -16.40
C GLU A 163 18.26 -2.31 -17.92
N MET A 164 17.66 -3.34 -18.51
CA MET A 164 17.65 -3.50 -19.97
C MET A 164 16.98 -2.31 -20.69
N ALA A 165 15.95 -1.69 -20.10
CA ALA A 165 15.26 -0.55 -20.70
C ALA A 165 15.77 0.82 -20.20
N PHE A 166 16.31 0.87 -18.98
CA PHE A 166 16.63 2.12 -18.29
C PHE A 166 18.10 2.26 -17.92
N LYS A 167 19.00 1.51 -18.59
CA LYS A 167 20.45 1.52 -18.35
C LYS A 167 21.06 2.92 -18.27
N ASN A 168 20.65 3.81 -19.16
CA ASN A 168 21.16 5.18 -19.23
C ASN A 168 20.75 6.04 -18.03
N PHE A 169 19.78 5.59 -17.23
CA PHE A 169 19.29 6.26 -16.04
C PHE A 169 19.81 5.63 -14.74
N LYS A 170 20.81 4.72 -14.82
CA LYS A 170 21.45 4.17 -13.63
C LYS A 170 22.05 5.28 -12.79
N ASN A 171 21.78 5.24 -11.49
CA ASN A 171 22.25 6.24 -10.55
C ASN A 171 22.42 5.60 -9.17
N PRO A 172 23.51 5.88 -8.43
CA PRO A 172 23.73 5.30 -7.10
C PRO A 172 22.75 5.82 -6.04
N LEU A 173 22.05 6.93 -6.29
CA LEU A 173 21.10 7.58 -5.37
C LEU A 173 21.76 7.98 -4.04
N ASN A 174 22.93 8.62 -4.11
CA ASN A 174 23.69 9.05 -2.93
C ASN A 174 22.93 10.03 -2.03
N ASP A 175 21.96 10.74 -2.60
CA ASP A 175 21.05 11.68 -1.92
C ASP A 175 19.86 10.99 -1.22
N VAL A 176 19.76 9.66 -1.31
CA VAL A 176 18.64 8.89 -0.77
C VAL A 176 19.13 7.94 0.33
N GLN A 177 18.70 8.18 1.56
CA GLN A 177 19.04 7.33 2.69
C GLN A 177 18.08 6.14 2.83
N GLU A 178 18.41 5.03 2.18
CA GLU A 178 17.62 3.80 2.21
C GLU A 178 18.51 2.56 2.40
N ARG A 179 17.94 1.47 2.92
CA ARG A 179 18.63 0.18 3.04
C ARG A 179 18.62 -0.56 1.71
N PHE A 180 19.39 -0.06 0.75
CA PHE A 180 19.46 -0.63 -0.59
C PHE A 180 19.86 -2.11 -0.56
N ILE A 181 19.32 -2.86 -1.52
CA ILE A 181 19.80 -4.21 -1.81
C ILE A 181 21.18 -4.08 -2.47
N ALA A 182 22.17 -4.78 -1.91
CA ALA A 182 23.52 -4.80 -2.46
C ALA A 182 23.51 -5.33 -3.90
N ASP A 183 24.34 -4.70 -4.75
CA ASP A 183 24.56 -5.04 -6.16
C ASP A 183 23.34 -4.93 -7.10
N ALA A 184 22.18 -4.52 -6.57
CA ALA A 184 21.00 -4.26 -7.39
C ALA A 184 21.12 -2.90 -8.10
N PRO A 185 20.72 -2.79 -9.38
CA PRO A 185 20.72 -1.52 -10.08
C PRO A 185 19.67 -0.59 -9.48
N ARG A 186 19.97 0.70 -9.57
CA ARG A 186 19.18 1.81 -9.05
C ARG A 186 19.03 2.83 -10.15
N PHE A 187 17.86 3.47 -10.24
CA PHE A 187 17.54 4.34 -11.35
C PHE A 187 17.03 5.70 -10.88
N SER A 188 17.43 6.74 -11.61
CA SER A 188 16.92 8.11 -11.52
C SER A 188 16.49 8.53 -12.92
N ILE A 189 15.19 8.41 -13.20
CA ILE A 189 14.62 8.59 -14.54
C ILE A 189 13.90 9.95 -14.58
N PRO A 190 14.32 10.92 -15.40
CA PRO A 190 13.65 12.22 -15.47
C PRO A 190 12.22 12.08 -16.03
N ILE A 191 11.29 12.84 -15.43
CA ILE A 191 9.93 13.04 -15.96
C ILE A 191 9.92 14.36 -16.75
N ASN A 192 10.33 15.45 -16.10
CA ASN A 192 10.44 16.81 -16.64
C ASN A 192 11.52 17.59 -15.86
N THR A 193 11.56 18.92 -16.00
CA THR A 193 12.54 19.78 -15.29
C THR A 193 12.37 19.77 -13.77
N ASP A 194 11.17 19.44 -13.28
CA ASP A 194 10.81 19.64 -11.87
C ASP A 194 10.75 18.32 -11.10
N SER A 195 10.70 17.18 -11.80
CA SER A 195 10.46 15.87 -11.19
C SER A 195 11.15 14.71 -11.92
N ARG A 196 11.42 13.65 -11.14
CA ARG A 196 12.02 12.40 -11.59
C ARG A 196 11.43 11.20 -10.86
N ILE A 197 11.58 10.03 -11.45
CA ILE A 197 11.23 8.74 -10.87
C ILE A 197 12.49 8.13 -10.28
N LEU A 198 12.40 7.71 -9.03
CA LEU A 198 13.38 6.83 -8.40
C LEU A 198 12.85 5.40 -8.45
N ALA A 199 13.68 4.46 -8.88
CA ALA A 199 13.38 3.04 -8.81
C ALA A 199 14.56 2.29 -8.17
N TYR A 200 14.31 1.58 -7.08
CA TYR A 200 15.33 0.87 -6.31
C TYR A 200 14.74 -0.27 -5.48
N GLY A 201 15.58 -1.24 -5.15
CA GLY A 201 15.25 -2.29 -4.21
C GLY A 201 15.71 -1.95 -2.80
N ARG A 202 14.92 -2.30 -1.78
CA ARG A 202 15.30 -2.19 -0.36
C ARG A 202 14.94 -3.45 0.43
N ARG A 203 15.66 -3.68 1.54
CA ARG A 203 15.29 -4.71 2.51
C ARG A 203 14.31 -4.15 3.54
N ASP A 204 13.19 -4.82 3.76
CA ASP A 204 12.22 -4.39 4.76
C ASP A 204 12.67 -4.78 6.18
N ARG A 205 12.15 -4.08 7.18
CA ARG A 205 12.59 -4.18 8.59
C ARG A 205 11.88 -5.27 9.38
N GLU A 206 10.72 -5.74 8.93
CA GLU A 206 9.94 -6.72 9.69
C GLU A 206 10.56 -8.12 9.56
N ASN A 207 10.59 -8.86 10.68
CA ASN A 207 11.27 -10.15 10.92
C ASN A 207 10.83 -11.33 10.02
N VAL A 208 10.17 -11.06 8.90
CA VAL A 208 9.90 -12.06 7.87
C VAL A 208 11.15 -12.19 7.01
N LYS A 209 11.93 -13.24 7.26
CA LYS A 209 13.09 -13.60 6.43
C LYS A 209 12.70 -13.49 4.94
N ASP A 210 13.56 -12.85 4.17
CA ASP A 210 13.50 -12.77 2.70
C ASP A 210 12.38 -11.91 2.08
N ARG A 211 11.75 -10.99 2.83
CA ARG A 211 10.90 -9.94 2.23
C ARG A 211 11.71 -8.73 1.78
N TRP A 212 11.79 -8.53 0.47
CA TRP A 212 12.37 -7.33 -0.14
C TRP A 212 11.28 -6.53 -0.85
N SER A 213 11.54 -5.23 -1.00
CA SER A 213 10.64 -4.28 -1.64
C SER A 213 11.28 -3.71 -2.91
N LEU A 214 10.52 -3.65 -3.99
CA LEU A 214 10.79 -2.76 -5.11
C LEU A 214 10.04 -1.45 -4.89
N VAL A 215 10.77 -0.34 -4.77
CA VAL A 215 10.21 0.99 -4.57
C VAL A 215 10.31 1.78 -5.87
N VAL A 216 9.19 2.36 -6.30
CA VAL A 216 9.12 3.33 -7.39
C VAL A 216 8.42 4.58 -6.88
N LYS A 217 9.13 5.72 -6.83
CA LYS A 217 8.57 6.97 -6.29
C LYS A 217 8.87 8.17 -7.16
N VAL A 218 7.92 9.10 -7.21
CA VAL A 218 8.07 10.40 -7.88
C VAL A 218 8.63 11.40 -6.87
N VAL A 219 9.75 12.03 -7.20
CA VAL A 219 10.44 13.00 -6.34
C VAL A 219 10.78 14.27 -7.13
N PRO A 220 11.12 15.39 -6.46
CA PRO A 220 11.64 16.56 -7.15
C PRO A 220 12.89 16.21 -7.97
N ALA A 221 13.10 16.93 -9.07
CA ALA A 221 14.36 16.88 -9.79
C ALA A 221 15.52 17.21 -8.85
N SER A 222 16.66 16.53 -9.04
CA SER A 222 17.88 16.90 -8.33
C SER A 222 18.29 18.30 -8.79
N LYS A 223 18.52 19.20 -7.82
CA LYS A 223 19.15 20.50 -8.09
C LYS A 223 20.62 20.32 -8.42
#